data_AF-A0A7X9EE09-F1
#
_entry.id   AF-A0A7X9EE09-F1
#
_cell.length_a   1.000
_cell.length_b   1.000
_cell.length_c   1.000
_cell.angle_alpha   90.00
_cell.angle_beta   90.00
_cell.angle_gamma   90.00
#
_symmetry.space_group_name_H-M   'P 1'
#
loop_
_entity.id
_entity.type
_entity.pdbx_description
1 polymer ?
#
loop_
_entity_poly.entity_id
_entity_poly.type
_entity_poly.pdbx_seq_one_letter_code
_entity_poly.pdbx_strand_id
1 'polypeptide(L)'
;MKREFIRLEEMKELLTLVPTLRDIRLSLQAELKRNADYVNDTDRDVIERMTFGDFRLSDMPFANTNETSDKTANIALNYEKLISNEAKEAERAIKEIIREIYYIEIVLDKIEIGLNSLGKVQQEILTQKYWENKAWDEIIDCLKTENVFYSDSSIRRKAKFALKKLNTIALIEINIYKKITALININKN
;
A
#
# COMPACT_ATOMS: atom_id res chain seq x y z
N MET A 1 -25.61 3.63 9.35
CA MET A 1 -24.56 4.67 9.44
C MET A 1 -24.71 5.64 8.29
N LYS A 2 -24.64 6.95 8.56
CA LYS A 2 -24.63 7.99 7.53
C LYS A 2 -23.26 7.98 6.84
N ARG A 3 -23.22 7.89 5.51
CA ARG A 3 -21.96 7.98 4.77
C ARG A 3 -21.52 9.44 4.74
N GLU A 4 -20.33 9.71 5.28
CA GLU A 4 -19.71 11.03 5.26
C GLU A 4 -18.57 11.04 4.25
N PHE A 5 -18.59 12.04 3.37
CA PHE A 5 -17.62 12.22 2.29
C PHE A 5 -16.69 13.37 2.60
N ILE A 6 -15.51 13.34 1.98
CA ILE A 6 -14.52 14.39 2.16
C ILE A 6 -14.97 15.74 1.60
N ARG A 7 -14.50 16.80 2.24
CA ARG A 7 -14.66 18.19 1.87
C ARG A 7 -13.63 18.59 0.82
N LEU A 8 -13.82 19.77 0.25
CA LEU A 8 -12.91 20.30 -0.78
C LEU A 8 -11.47 20.49 -0.28
N GLU A 9 -11.28 20.86 0.98
CA GLU A 9 -9.93 21.05 1.53
C GLU A 9 -9.20 19.71 1.68
N GLU A 10 -9.87 18.70 2.23
CA GLU A 10 -9.37 17.33 2.35
C GLU A 10 -9.06 16.73 0.96
N MET A 11 -9.86 17.05 -0.07
CA MET A 11 -9.60 16.62 -1.44
C MET A 11 -8.32 17.27 -2.02
N LYS A 12 -8.06 18.56 -1.74
CA LYS A 12 -6.82 19.21 -2.18
C LYS A 12 -5.60 18.55 -1.55
N GLU A 13 -5.66 18.30 -0.24
CA GLU A 13 -4.60 17.58 0.47
C GLU A 13 -4.42 16.17 -0.09
N LEU A 14 -5.52 15.46 -0.36
CA LEU A 14 -5.42 14.11 -0.91
C LEU A 14 -4.78 14.11 -2.31
N LEU A 15 -5.09 15.11 -3.13
CA LEU A 15 -4.49 15.29 -4.45
C LEU A 15 -2.98 15.54 -4.37
N THR A 16 -2.48 16.29 -3.37
CA THR A 16 -1.03 16.47 -3.19
C THR A 16 -0.33 15.18 -2.78
N LEU A 17 -1.03 14.29 -2.09
CA LEU A 17 -0.49 13.02 -1.62
C LEU A 17 -0.49 11.93 -2.71
N VAL A 18 -1.17 12.12 -3.84
CA VAL A 18 -1.29 11.09 -4.91
C VAL A 18 0.05 10.54 -5.38
N PRO A 19 1.10 11.35 -5.69
CA PRO A 19 2.40 10.80 -6.08
C PRO A 19 2.99 9.91 -4.98
N THR A 20 2.96 10.38 -3.73
CA THR A 20 3.46 9.62 -2.57
C THR A 20 2.69 8.32 -2.38
N LEU A 21 1.37 8.33 -2.58
CA LEU A 21 0.52 7.15 -2.50
C LEU A 21 0.87 6.10 -3.56
N ARG A 22 1.23 6.53 -4.77
CA ARG A 22 1.70 5.61 -5.83
C ARG A 22 3.00 4.92 -5.41
N ASP A 23 3.92 5.68 -4.83
CA ASP A 23 5.21 5.15 -4.38
C ASP A 23 5.05 4.20 -3.19
N ILE A 24 4.22 4.55 -2.19
CA ILE A 24 3.90 3.69 -1.05
C ILE A 24 3.26 2.39 -1.55
N ARG A 25 2.31 2.46 -2.50
CA ARG A 25 1.69 1.26 -3.08
C ARG A 25 2.74 0.34 -3.71
N LEU A 26 3.68 0.88 -4.48
CA LEU A 26 4.76 0.09 -5.10
C LEU A 26 5.65 -0.56 -4.04
N SER A 27 5.99 0.17 -2.97
CA SER A 27 6.75 -0.37 -1.84
C SER A 27 6.02 -1.51 -1.14
N LEU A 28 4.73 -1.31 -0.81
CA LEU A 28 3.90 -2.33 -0.16
C LEU A 28 3.71 -3.57 -1.04
N GLN A 29 3.59 -3.41 -2.37
CA GLN A 29 3.55 -4.54 -3.30
C GLN A 29 4.85 -5.34 -3.31
N ALA A 30 6.00 -4.67 -3.25
CA ALA A 30 7.30 -5.34 -3.15
C ALA A 30 7.46 -6.07 -1.80
N GLU A 31 6.97 -5.48 -0.71
CA GLU A 31 6.94 -6.11 0.61
C GLU A 31 6.01 -7.32 0.66
N LEU A 32 4.79 -7.20 0.13
CA LEU A 32 3.84 -8.30 0.01
C LEU A 32 4.46 -9.50 -0.73
N LYS A 33 5.15 -9.23 -1.85
CA LYS A 33 5.85 -10.26 -2.61
C LYS A 33 6.92 -10.96 -1.77
N ARG A 34 7.78 -10.19 -1.08
CA ARG A 34 8.83 -10.75 -0.20
C ARG A 34 8.25 -11.60 0.93
N ASN A 35 7.18 -11.13 1.57
CA ASN A 35 6.53 -11.87 2.65
C ASN A 35 5.85 -13.15 2.15
N ALA A 36 5.25 -13.11 0.95
CA ALA A 36 4.68 -14.30 0.32
C ALA A 36 5.77 -15.33 -0.05
N ASP A 37 6.90 -14.87 -0.61
CA ASP A 37 8.05 -15.72 -0.93
C ASP A 37 8.66 -16.33 0.34
N TYR A 38 8.79 -15.55 1.42
CA TYR A 38 9.27 -16.03 2.73
C TYR A 38 8.41 -17.16 3.29
N VAL A 39 7.07 -17.00 3.30
CA VAL A 39 6.15 -18.03 3.79
C VAL A 39 6.34 -19.34 3.03
N ASN A 40 6.41 -19.27 1.70
CA ASN A 40 6.63 -20.44 0.84
C ASN A 40 7.99 -21.13 1.09
N ASP A 41 9.05 -20.35 1.32
CA ASP A 41 10.38 -20.88 1.61
C ASP A 41 10.44 -21.52 3.01
N THR A 42 9.82 -20.91 4.04
CA THR A 42 9.70 -21.55 5.36
C THR A 42 8.96 -22.88 5.30
N ASP A 43 7.86 -22.98 4.56
CA ASP A 43 7.13 -24.24 4.40
C ASP A 43 8.02 -25.33 3.77
N ARG A 44 8.88 -24.95 2.81
CA ARG A 44 9.83 -25.85 2.14
C ARG A 44 10.99 -26.28 3.04
N ASP A 45 11.63 -25.32 3.71
CA ASP A 45 12.74 -25.56 4.64
C ASP A 45 12.30 -26.40 5.83
N VAL A 46 11.06 -26.24 6.28
CA VAL A 46 10.47 -27.05 7.36
C VAL A 46 10.25 -28.48 6.90
N ILE A 47 9.69 -28.71 5.71
CA ILE A 47 9.55 -30.07 5.15
C ILE A 47 10.92 -30.72 4.98
N GLU A 48 11.91 -29.97 4.48
CA GLU A 48 13.29 -30.44 4.30
C GLU A 48 13.95 -30.78 5.65
N ARG A 49 13.86 -29.92 6.67
CA ARG A 49 14.41 -30.21 8.00
C ARG A 49 13.64 -31.31 8.74
N MET A 50 12.34 -31.46 8.54
CA MET A 50 11.58 -32.59 9.08
C MET A 50 11.94 -33.92 8.39
N THR A 51 12.28 -33.89 7.10
CA THR A 51 12.66 -35.09 6.34
C THR A 51 14.13 -35.49 6.54
N PHE A 52 15.03 -34.53 6.79
CA PHE A 52 16.47 -34.77 6.92
C PHE A 52 17.05 -34.55 8.33
N GLY A 53 16.27 -34.04 9.29
CA GLY A 53 16.73 -33.61 10.61
C GLY A 53 17.26 -34.70 11.56
N ASP A 54 17.05 -35.98 11.25
CA ASP A 54 17.45 -37.10 12.12
C ASP A 54 18.37 -38.15 11.45
N PHE A 55 19.07 -37.82 10.37
CA PHE A 55 20.17 -38.67 9.90
C PHE A 55 21.46 -38.39 10.69
N ARG A 56 21.53 -38.91 11.92
CA ARG A 56 22.83 -39.18 12.55
C ARG A 56 23.45 -40.38 11.81
N LEU A 57 24.34 -40.11 10.85
CA LEU A 57 25.28 -41.10 10.32
C LEU A 57 26.25 -41.48 11.45
N SER A 58 25.81 -42.39 12.32
CA SER A 58 26.63 -43.01 13.35
C SER A 58 27.10 -44.37 12.83
N ASP A 59 28.41 -44.49 12.63
CA ASP A 59 29.09 -45.71 12.16
C ASP A 59 29.26 -46.79 13.28
N MET A 60 28.31 -46.86 14.21
CA MET A 60 28.28 -47.86 15.29
C MET A 60 26.86 -48.26 15.68
N PRO A 61 26.56 -49.57 15.84
CA PRO A 61 25.28 -50.03 16.34
C PRO A 61 25.24 -49.87 17.86
N PHE A 62 24.54 -48.87 18.37
CA PHE A 62 24.30 -48.74 19.82
C PHE A 62 23.05 -49.51 20.24
N ALA A 63 23.15 -50.16 21.40
CA ALA A 63 22.10 -50.97 22.00
C ALA A 63 20.84 -50.14 22.32
N ASN A 64 19.68 -50.73 22.04
CA ASN A 64 18.34 -50.18 22.28
C ASN A 64 18.14 -49.85 23.77
N THR A 65 18.20 -48.56 24.13
CA THR A 65 17.60 -48.05 25.35
C THR A 65 16.36 -47.24 24.95
N ASN A 66 15.18 -47.77 25.29
CA ASN A 66 13.84 -47.28 24.95
C ASN A 66 13.45 -45.92 25.59
N GLU A 67 14.40 -44.98 25.77
CA GLU A 67 14.18 -43.66 26.40
C GLU A 67 14.49 -42.48 25.46
N THR A 68 14.50 -42.70 24.15
CA THR A 68 14.69 -41.65 23.13
C THR A 68 13.40 -40.95 22.69
N SER A 69 12.23 -41.36 23.20
CA SER A 69 10.93 -40.85 22.74
C SER A 69 10.61 -39.43 23.26
N ASP A 70 10.87 -39.12 24.52
CA ASP A 70 10.28 -37.92 25.14
C ASP A 70 11.07 -36.62 24.92
N LYS A 71 12.40 -36.67 24.81
CA LYS A 71 13.19 -35.46 24.55
C LYS A 71 13.07 -35.02 23.10
N THR A 72 13.12 -35.96 22.16
CA THR A 72 12.95 -35.68 20.73
C THR A 72 11.51 -35.22 20.42
N ALA A 73 10.49 -35.84 21.03
CA ALA A 73 9.11 -35.41 20.88
C ALA A 73 8.86 -34.00 21.46
N ASN A 74 9.38 -33.68 22.64
CA ASN A 74 9.23 -32.34 23.22
C ASN A 74 9.97 -31.26 22.41
N ILE A 75 11.14 -31.58 21.85
CA ILE A 75 11.87 -30.68 20.96
C ILE A 75 11.07 -30.45 19.67
N ALA A 76 10.59 -31.52 19.02
CA ALA A 76 9.75 -31.42 17.83
C ALA A 76 8.47 -30.61 18.07
N LEU A 77 7.77 -30.85 19.18
CA LEU A 77 6.55 -30.12 19.56
C LEU A 77 6.80 -28.63 19.85
N ASN A 78 7.95 -28.29 20.46
CA ASN A 78 8.33 -26.91 20.70
C ASN A 78 8.68 -26.18 19.40
N TYR A 79 9.35 -26.87 18.46
CA TYR A 79 9.61 -26.33 17.12
C TYR A 79 8.32 -26.12 16.33
N GLU A 80 7.39 -27.07 16.35
CA GLU A 80 6.10 -26.95 15.67
C GLU A 80 5.27 -25.76 16.19
N LYS A 81 5.30 -25.52 17.51
CA LYS A 81 4.64 -24.35 18.12
C LYS A 81 5.28 -23.02 17.74
N LEU A 82 6.61 -22.95 17.70
CA LEU A 82 7.35 -21.76 17.26
C LEU A 82 7.02 -21.42 15.81
N ILE A 83 7.07 -22.40 14.92
CA ILE A 83 6.74 -22.25 13.50
C ILE A 83 5.27 -21.85 13.31
N SER A 84 4.34 -22.48 14.06
CA SER A 84 2.92 -22.11 14.00
C SER A 84 2.69 -20.65 14.40
N ASN A 85 3.49 -20.12 15.33
CA ASN A 85 3.39 -18.72 15.75
C ASN A 85 4.02 -17.78 14.73
N GLU A 86 5.20 -18.10 14.20
CA GLU A 86 5.87 -17.32 13.15
C GLU A 86 5.03 -17.26 11.86
N ALA A 87 4.44 -18.38 11.44
CA ALA A 87 3.53 -18.43 10.29
C ALA A 87 2.27 -17.57 10.52
N LYS A 88 1.70 -17.58 11.73
CA LYS A 88 0.56 -16.71 12.09
C LYS A 88 0.93 -15.23 12.10
N GLU A 89 2.15 -14.88 12.49
CA GLU A 89 2.64 -13.51 12.45
C GLU A 89 2.85 -13.03 11.02
N ALA A 90 3.47 -13.85 10.17
CA ALA A 90 3.62 -13.57 8.74
C ALA A 90 2.27 -13.41 8.03
N GLU A 91 1.29 -14.29 8.31
CA GLU A 91 -0.06 -14.15 7.77
C GLU A 91 -0.76 -12.85 8.20
N ARG A 92 -0.55 -12.41 9.44
CA ARG A 92 -1.11 -11.13 9.93
C ARG A 92 -0.48 -9.96 9.20
N ALA A 93 0.83 -9.93 9.05
CA ALA A 93 1.55 -8.89 8.31
C ALA A 93 1.07 -8.82 6.86
N ILE A 94 0.90 -9.96 6.18
CA ILE A 94 0.35 -10.03 4.81
C ILE A 94 -1.06 -9.43 4.75
N LYS A 95 -1.94 -9.80 5.70
CA LYS A 95 -3.32 -9.27 5.76
C LYS A 95 -3.35 -7.76 5.99
N GLU A 96 -2.43 -7.23 6.78
CA GLU A 96 -2.30 -5.80 7.02
C GLU A 96 -1.83 -5.07 5.76
N ILE A 97 -0.76 -5.53 5.12
CA ILE A 97 -0.25 -4.96 3.86
C ILE A 97 -1.33 -4.95 2.77
N ILE A 98 -2.07 -6.05 2.60
CA ILE A 98 -3.18 -6.13 1.63
C ILE A 98 -4.26 -5.08 1.95
N ARG A 99 -4.59 -4.90 3.23
CA ARG A 99 -5.59 -3.92 3.65
C ARG A 99 -5.12 -2.48 3.39
N GLU A 100 -3.85 -2.19 3.57
CA GLU A 100 -3.26 -0.88 3.28
C GLU A 100 -3.27 -0.58 1.77
N ILE A 101 -2.81 -1.54 0.96
CA ILE A 101 -2.87 -1.47 -0.51
C ILE A 101 -4.32 -1.21 -0.96
N TYR A 102 -5.28 -1.95 -0.41
CA TYR A 102 -6.70 -1.79 -0.74
C TYR A 102 -7.21 -0.36 -0.51
N TYR A 103 -6.87 0.28 0.62
CA TYR A 103 -7.29 1.66 0.87
C TYR A 103 -6.64 2.66 -0.09
N ILE A 104 -5.36 2.46 -0.41
CA ILE A 104 -4.64 3.29 -1.36
C ILE A 104 -5.26 3.17 -2.76
N GLU A 105 -5.53 1.94 -3.21
CA GLU A 105 -6.12 1.67 -4.52
C GLU A 105 -7.51 2.30 -4.66
N ILE A 106 -8.39 2.15 -3.67
CA ILE A 106 -9.71 2.80 -3.71
C ILE A 106 -9.58 4.31 -3.95
N VAL A 107 -8.63 4.96 -3.30
CA VAL A 107 -8.44 6.40 -3.46
C VAL A 107 -7.86 6.75 -4.81
N LEU A 108 -6.83 6.04 -5.26
CA LEU A 108 -6.23 6.27 -6.57
C LEU A 108 -7.26 6.08 -7.69
N ASP A 109 -8.03 4.99 -7.64
CA ASP A 109 -9.07 4.69 -8.63
C ASP A 109 -10.16 5.77 -8.64
N LYS A 110 -10.63 6.20 -7.47
CA LYS A 110 -11.66 7.25 -7.37
C LYS A 110 -11.15 8.60 -7.87
N ILE A 111 -9.89 8.93 -7.60
CA ILE A 111 -9.26 10.15 -8.12
C ILE A 111 -9.13 10.05 -9.64
N GLU A 112 -8.71 8.90 -10.16
CA GLU A 112 -8.57 8.67 -11.59
C GLU A 112 -9.92 8.77 -12.33
N ILE A 113 -10.97 8.14 -11.81
CA ILE A 113 -12.35 8.30 -12.31
C ILE A 113 -12.77 9.76 -12.27
N GLY A 114 -12.49 10.46 -11.18
CA GLY A 114 -12.75 11.88 -11.01
C GLY A 114 -12.03 12.73 -12.07
N LEU A 115 -10.74 12.47 -12.31
CA LEU A 115 -9.92 13.15 -13.30
C LEU A 115 -10.40 12.87 -14.72
N ASN A 116 -10.72 11.62 -15.05
CA ASN A 116 -11.22 11.22 -16.37
C ASN A 116 -12.54 11.92 -16.75
N SER A 117 -13.30 12.39 -15.77
CA SER A 117 -14.50 13.21 -16.00
C SER A 117 -14.22 14.67 -16.38
N LEU A 118 -12.99 15.15 -16.17
CA LEU A 118 -12.57 16.53 -16.41
C LEU A 118 -12.06 16.70 -17.85
N GLY A 119 -12.09 17.93 -18.36
CA GLY A 119 -11.43 18.24 -19.63
C GLY A 119 -9.91 18.19 -19.50
N LYS A 120 -9.19 17.90 -20.60
CA LYS A 120 -7.71 17.77 -20.62
C LYS A 120 -6.99 18.93 -19.92
N VAL A 121 -7.37 20.18 -20.23
CA VAL A 121 -6.78 21.38 -19.61
C VAL A 121 -7.02 21.41 -18.09
N GLN A 122 -8.18 20.95 -17.61
CA GLN A 122 -8.48 20.91 -16.18
C GLN A 122 -7.65 19.84 -15.47
N GLN A 123 -7.48 18.67 -16.08
CA GLN A 123 -6.59 17.62 -15.56
C GLN A 123 -5.16 18.15 -15.47
N GLU A 124 -4.65 18.75 -16.54
CA GLU A 124 -3.31 19.33 -16.60
C GLU A 124 -3.07 20.35 -15.48
N ILE A 125 -4.01 21.28 -15.27
CA ILE A 125 -3.93 22.26 -14.18
C ILE A 125 -3.85 21.58 -12.81
N LEU A 126 -4.66 20.55 -12.55
CA LEU A 126 -4.66 19.87 -11.26
C LEU A 126 -3.37 19.07 -11.05
N THR A 127 -2.91 18.35 -12.07
CA THR A 127 -1.66 17.58 -12.04
C THR A 127 -0.47 18.50 -11.77
N GLN A 128 -0.30 19.57 -12.54
CA GLN A 128 0.81 20.50 -12.35
C GLN A 128 0.74 21.19 -10.99
N LYS A 129 -0.46 21.56 -10.52
CA LYS A 129 -0.61 22.26 -9.25
C LYS A 129 -0.39 21.37 -8.03
N TYR A 130 -0.95 20.16 -8.04
CA TYR A 130 -1.00 19.30 -6.86
C TYR A 130 0.04 18.17 -6.88
N TRP A 131 0.42 17.64 -8.06
CA TRP A 131 1.42 16.56 -8.14
C TRP A 131 2.85 17.12 -8.31
N GLU A 132 3.00 18.17 -9.12
CA GLU A 132 4.31 18.79 -9.39
C GLU A 132 4.59 20.02 -8.52
N ASN A 133 3.61 20.46 -7.72
CA ASN A 133 3.69 21.63 -6.84
C ASN A 133 4.11 22.94 -7.55
N LYS A 134 3.76 23.10 -8.83
CA LYS A 134 4.11 24.29 -9.61
C LYS A 134 3.40 25.56 -9.12
N ALA A 135 4.05 26.70 -9.31
CA ALA A 135 3.46 28.01 -9.12
C ALA A 135 2.39 28.27 -10.19
N TRP A 136 1.47 29.21 -9.93
CA TRP A 136 0.40 29.52 -10.88
C TRP A 136 0.97 30.04 -12.21
N ASP A 137 2.00 30.90 -12.14
CA ASP A 137 2.65 31.48 -13.30
C ASP A 137 3.30 30.41 -14.19
N GLU A 138 3.99 29.44 -13.59
CA GLU A 138 4.58 28.28 -14.29
C GLU A 138 3.52 27.42 -14.98
N ILE A 139 2.35 27.25 -14.36
CA ILE A 139 1.23 26.52 -14.97
C ILE A 139 0.69 27.29 -16.18
N ILE A 140 0.60 28.63 -16.10
CA ILE A 140 0.19 29.44 -17.25
C ILE A 140 1.18 29.22 -18.40
N ASP A 141 2.47 29.27 -18.10
CA ASP A 141 3.53 29.09 -19.09
C ASP A 141 3.49 27.69 -19.72
N CYS A 142 3.26 26.64 -18.94
CA CYS A 142 3.11 25.27 -19.45
C CYS A 142 1.87 25.09 -20.34
N LEU A 143 0.83 25.90 -20.15
CA LEU A 143 -0.43 25.82 -20.91
C LEU A 143 -0.46 26.73 -22.14
N LYS A 144 0.55 27.59 -22.33
CA LYS A 144 0.65 28.45 -23.51
C LYS A 144 0.89 27.56 -24.74
N THR A 145 -0.03 27.66 -25.69
CA THR A 145 0.16 27.14 -27.05
C THR A 145 0.07 28.31 -28.02
N GLU A 146 0.54 28.14 -29.26
CA GLU A 146 0.73 29.22 -30.25
C GLU A 146 -0.47 30.16 -30.42
N ASN A 147 -1.70 29.74 -30.07
CA ASN A 147 -2.91 30.55 -30.15
C ASN A 147 -3.82 30.52 -28.90
N VAL A 148 -3.34 30.03 -27.75
CA VAL A 148 -4.15 29.97 -26.52
C VAL A 148 -3.44 30.66 -25.37
N PHE A 149 -4.03 31.75 -24.90
CA PHE A 149 -3.58 32.50 -23.74
C PHE A 149 -4.59 32.39 -22.61
N TYR A 150 -4.07 32.14 -21.41
CA TYR A 150 -4.88 32.11 -20.20
C TYR A 150 -4.44 33.23 -19.27
N SER A 151 -5.42 33.94 -18.69
CA SER A 151 -5.16 34.80 -17.53
C SER A 151 -5.08 33.96 -16.25
N ASP A 152 -4.35 34.46 -15.25
CA ASP A 152 -4.26 33.85 -13.91
C ASP A 152 -5.66 33.62 -13.30
N SER A 153 -6.55 34.61 -13.42
CA SER A 153 -7.93 34.51 -12.94
C SER A 153 -8.74 33.40 -13.62
N SER A 154 -8.50 33.15 -14.91
CA SER A 154 -9.16 32.10 -15.69
C SER A 154 -8.69 30.71 -15.24
N ILE A 155 -7.37 30.51 -15.06
CA ILE A 155 -6.80 29.24 -14.61
C ILE A 155 -7.27 28.89 -13.21
N ARG A 156 -7.24 29.85 -12.27
CA ARG A 156 -7.73 29.61 -10.90
C ARG A 156 -9.21 29.26 -10.87
N ARG A 157 -10.02 29.89 -11.72
CA ARG A 157 -11.45 29.58 -11.84
C ARG A 157 -11.65 28.15 -12.40
N LYS A 158 -10.87 27.76 -13.42
CA LYS A 158 -10.89 26.40 -13.97
C LYS A 158 -10.45 25.37 -12.93
N ALA A 159 -9.39 25.63 -12.17
CA ALA A 159 -8.92 24.76 -11.08
C ALA A 159 -10.00 24.57 -10.01
N LYS A 160 -10.62 25.67 -9.56
CA LYS A 160 -11.69 25.62 -8.54
C LYS A 160 -12.91 24.83 -9.04
N PHE A 161 -13.29 25.01 -10.30
CA PHE A 161 -14.37 24.24 -10.90
C PHE A 161 -14.01 22.76 -11.02
N ALA A 162 -12.80 22.45 -11.48
CA ALA A 162 -12.28 21.11 -11.61
C ALA A 162 -12.26 20.36 -10.27
N LEU A 163 -11.76 21.00 -9.21
CA LEU A 163 -11.77 20.44 -7.85
C LEU A 163 -13.18 20.14 -7.36
N LYS A 164 -14.13 21.06 -7.58
CA LYS A 164 -15.53 20.84 -7.20
C LYS A 164 -16.12 19.63 -7.92
N LYS A 165 -15.92 19.56 -9.23
CA LYS A 165 -16.41 18.45 -10.05
C LYS A 165 -15.78 17.12 -9.62
N LEU A 166 -14.46 17.11 -9.40
CA LEU A 166 -13.72 15.94 -8.91
C LEU A 166 -14.25 15.49 -7.54
N ASN A 167 -14.47 16.41 -6.61
CA ASN A 167 -15.02 16.10 -5.28
C ASN A 167 -16.41 15.46 -5.35
N THR A 168 -17.28 15.97 -6.22
CA THR A 168 -18.64 15.43 -6.41
C THR A 168 -18.64 14.03 -7.02
N ILE A 169 -17.64 13.69 -7.83
CA ILE A 169 -17.60 12.42 -8.58
C ILE A 169 -16.82 11.34 -7.81
N ALA A 170 -15.68 11.68 -7.24
CA ALA A 170 -14.80 10.72 -6.56
C ALA A 170 -15.49 10.10 -5.32
N LEU A 171 -16.34 10.86 -4.63
CA LEU A 171 -17.14 10.40 -3.48
C LEU A 171 -16.29 9.58 -2.48
N ILE A 172 -15.14 10.12 -2.10
CA ILE A 172 -14.21 9.46 -1.18
C ILE A 172 -14.76 9.60 0.24
N GLU A 173 -14.86 8.49 0.96
CA GLU A 173 -15.36 8.47 2.33
C GLU A 173 -14.32 9.02 3.31
N ILE A 174 -14.79 9.75 4.32
CA ILE A 174 -13.91 10.36 5.34
C ILE A 174 -13.09 9.31 6.09
N ASN A 175 -13.64 8.11 6.28
CA ASN A 175 -12.95 7.01 6.96
C ASN A 175 -11.73 6.52 6.17
N ILE A 176 -11.82 6.51 4.83
CA ILE A 176 -10.71 6.09 3.97
C ILE A 176 -9.62 7.17 4.00
N TYR A 177 -10.01 8.44 3.89
CA TYR A 177 -9.09 9.57 4.03
C TYR A 177 -8.31 9.55 5.36
N LYS A 178 -9.00 9.30 6.48
CA LYS A 178 -8.35 9.18 7.81
C LYS A 178 -7.34 8.03 7.87
N LYS A 179 -7.66 6.89 7.25
CA LYS A 179 -6.74 5.74 7.20
C LYS A 179 -5.50 6.06 6.37
N ILE A 180 -5.67 6.69 5.21
CA ILE A 180 -4.54 7.09 4.36
C ILE A 180 -3.64 8.12 5.06
N THR A 181 -4.23 9.14 5.67
CA THR A 181 -3.45 10.16 6.39
C THR A 181 -2.71 9.57 7.58
N ALA A 182 -3.30 8.60 8.28
CA ALA A 182 -2.61 7.84 9.32
C ALA A 182 -1.41 7.05 8.76
N LEU A 183 -1.58 6.34 7.64
CA LEU A 183 -0.49 5.59 6.99
C LEU A 183 0.70 6.49 6.63
N ILE A 184 0.44 7.69 6.12
CA ILE A 184 1.50 8.63 5.74
C ILE A 184 2.19 9.25 6.96
N ASN A 185 1.44 9.53 8.03
CA ASN A 185 2.00 10.14 9.24
C ASN A 185 2.86 9.17 10.06
N ILE A 186 2.58 7.86 10.00
CA ILE A 186 3.42 6.84 10.64
C ILE A 186 4.83 6.83 10.03
N ASN A 187 4.96 7.10 8.73
CA ASN A 187 6.25 7.11 8.01
C ASN A 187 7.05 8.43 8.14
N LYS A 188 6.61 9.37 8.99
CA LYS A 188 7.32 10.65 9.23
C LYS A 188 8.08 10.71 10.56
N ASN A 189 8.03 9.66 11.38
CA ASN A 189 8.80 9.52 12.62
C ASN A 189 9.91 8.49 12.46
#